data_AF-A0AAD1C4R5-F1
#
_entry.id   AF-A0AAD1C4R5-F1
#
_cell.length_a   1.000
_cell.length_b   1.000
_cell.length_c   1.000
_cell.angle_alpha   90.00
_cell.angle_beta   90.00
_cell.angle_gamma   90.00
#
_symmetry.space_group_name_H-M   'P 1'
#
loop_
_entity.id
_entity.type
_entity.pdbx_description
1 polymer ?
#
loop_
_entity_poly.entity_id
_entity_poly.type
_entity_poly.pdbx_seq_one_letter_code
_entity_poly.pdbx_strand_id
1 'polypeptide(L)'
;MKSHALILGCALATLAGCAGKMENPTDFYTYRDQPLVKQVEDGMTEKQVLAIGGPPSSSMRRRVNAGICNNYVLNQDGHQQVYHVSFDGSGRVEEKGFMTCEQREQVEREKARESSGGY
;
A
#
# COMPACT_ATOMS: atom_id res chain seq x y z
N MET A 1 58.42 -7.33 -24.80
CA MET A 1 56.98 -7.50 -25.08
C MET A 1 56.33 -8.06 -23.83
N LYS A 2 55.56 -7.25 -23.08
CA LYS A 2 54.75 -7.71 -21.94
C LYS A 2 53.43 -6.96 -22.01
N SER A 3 52.39 -7.67 -22.42
CA SER A 3 51.08 -7.14 -22.74
C SER A 3 50.28 -6.89 -21.46
N HIS A 4 49.81 -5.67 -21.28
CA HIS A 4 48.87 -5.31 -20.22
C HIS A 4 47.49 -5.87 -20.56
N ALA A 5 47.00 -6.84 -19.77
CA ALA A 5 45.60 -7.26 -19.81
C ALA A 5 44.89 -6.70 -18.58
N LEU A 6 44.42 -5.45 -18.69
CA LEU A 6 43.39 -4.93 -17.79
C LEU A 6 42.05 -5.45 -18.33
N ILE A 7 41.59 -6.59 -17.80
CA ILE A 7 40.24 -7.06 -18.05
C ILE A 7 39.31 -6.37 -17.05
N LEU A 8 38.65 -5.35 -17.58
CA LEU A 8 37.48 -4.68 -17.04
C LEU A 8 36.32 -5.69 -17.05
N GLY A 9 35.73 -6.01 -15.90
CA GLY A 9 34.60 -6.93 -15.78
C GLY A 9 33.57 -6.39 -14.80
N CYS A 10 32.50 -5.82 -15.35
CA CYS A 10 31.44 -5.08 -14.67
C CYS A 10 30.81 -5.84 -13.50
N ALA A 11 30.79 -5.23 -12.32
CA ALA A 11 29.87 -5.60 -11.25
C ALA A 11 28.44 -5.26 -11.72
N LEU A 12 27.65 -6.29 -12.05
CA LEU A 12 26.20 -6.16 -12.18
C LEU A 12 25.63 -5.92 -10.78
N ALA A 13 25.52 -4.65 -10.40
CA ALA A 13 24.68 -4.25 -9.28
C ALA A 13 23.23 -4.49 -9.73
N THR A 14 22.65 -5.63 -9.33
CA THR A 14 21.21 -5.83 -9.38
C THR A 14 20.60 -4.80 -8.44
N LEU A 15 20.03 -3.74 -9.02
CA LEU A 15 19.07 -2.89 -8.30
C LEU A 15 17.88 -3.80 -7.99
N ALA A 16 17.88 -4.44 -6.83
CA ALA A 16 16.67 -4.88 -6.18
C ALA A 16 15.86 -3.60 -5.91
N GLY A 17 15.02 -3.23 -6.88
CA GLY A 17 14.11 -2.11 -6.71
C GLY A 17 13.25 -2.41 -5.50
N CYS A 18 13.36 -1.59 -4.47
CA CYS A 18 12.47 -1.62 -3.33
C CYS A 18 11.04 -1.37 -3.85
N ALA A 19 10.30 -2.43 -4.19
CA ALA A 19 8.88 -2.39 -4.51
C ALA A 19 8.03 -2.16 -3.24
N GLY A 20 8.58 -1.42 -2.28
CA GLY A 20 7.89 -1.01 -1.07
C GLY A 20 7.13 0.27 -1.36
N LYS A 21 5.80 0.14 -1.53
CA LYS A 21 4.85 1.26 -1.60
C LYS A 21 5.02 2.13 -2.87
N MET A 22 4.70 1.56 -4.04
CA MET A 22 4.41 2.36 -5.24
C MET A 22 3.04 3.05 -5.08
N GLU A 23 2.95 4.03 -4.18
CA GLU A 23 1.93 5.05 -4.31
C GLU A 23 2.44 6.04 -5.35
N ASN A 24 1.68 6.25 -6.43
CA ASN A 24 2.05 7.25 -7.42
C ASN A 24 2.06 8.61 -6.70
N PRO A 25 3.19 9.34 -6.64
CA PRO A 25 3.28 10.60 -5.90
C PRO A 25 2.25 11.64 -6.38
N THR A 26 1.80 11.52 -7.63
CA THR A 26 0.72 12.32 -8.21
C THR A 26 -0.62 12.12 -7.50
N ASP A 27 -0.95 10.88 -7.12
CA ASP A 27 -2.22 10.55 -6.46
C ASP A 27 -2.22 11.14 -5.06
N PHE A 28 -1.12 11.00 -4.31
CA PHE A 28 -1.01 11.63 -3.00
C PHE A 28 -1.19 13.14 -3.08
N TYR A 29 -0.49 13.84 -4.00
CA TYR A 29 -0.62 15.29 -4.11
C TYR A 29 -2.04 15.74 -4.46
N THR A 30 -2.70 15.03 -5.38
CA THR A 30 -4.05 15.36 -5.85
C THR A 30 -5.10 15.14 -4.76
N TYR A 31 -4.98 14.06 -3.98
CA TYR A 31 -5.98 13.67 -3.00
C TYR A 31 -5.60 13.96 -1.54
N ARG A 32 -4.47 14.65 -1.27
CA ARG A 32 -3.97 14.92 0.10
C ARG A 32 -4.97 15.62 1.02
N ASP A 33 -5.90 16.38 0.47
CA ASP A 33 -6.91 17.13 1.22
C ASP A 33 -8.23 16.37 1.38
N GLN A 34 -8.37 15.19 0.75
CA GLN A 34 -9.53 14.31 0.96
C GLN A 34 -9.56 13.83 2.42
N PRO A 35 -10.74 13.78 3.08
CA PRO A 35 -10.83 13.45 4.51
C PRO A 35 -10.15 12.14 4.90
N LEU A 36 -10.33 11.07 4.12
CA LEU A 36 -9.71 9.77 4.36
C LEU A 36 -8.18 9.80 4.27
N VAL A 37 -7.63 10.62 3.37
CA VAL A 37 -6.18 10.75 3.19
C VAL A 37 -5.60 11.62 4.30
N LYS A 38 -6.27 12.72 4.64
CA LYS A 38 -5.78 13.73 5.58
C LYS A 38 -5.95 13.38 7.05
N GLN A 39 -7.08 12.76 7.41
CA GLN A 39 -7.54 12.68 8.80
C GLN A 39 -7.52 11.28 9.38
N VAL A 40 -7.56 10.23 8.56
CA VAL A 40 -7.46 8.85 9.08
C VAL A 40 -6.02 8.59 9.50
N GLU A 41 -5.83 8.14 10.74
CA GLU A 41 -4.52 7.81 11.30
C GLU A 41 -4.50 6.35 11.77
N ASP A 42 -3.29 5.81 11.90
CA ASP A 42 -3.09 4.47 12.48
C ASP A 42 -3.68 4.41 13.90
N GLY A 43 -4.29 3.27 14.23
CA GLY A 43 -4.93 3.05 15.52
C GLY A 43 -6.38 3.51 15.63
N MET A 44 -6.88 4.31 14.67
CA MET A 44 -8.29 4.74 14.64
C MET A 44 -9.24 3.55 14.53
N THR A 45 -10.41 3.64 15.17
CA THR A 45 -11.47 2.62 15.06
C THR A 45 -12.24 2.75 13.74
N GLU A 46 -12.88 1.66 13.31
CA GLU A 46 -13.77 1.69 12.14
C GLU A 46 -14.87 2.78 12.26
N LYS A 47 -15.42 2.98 13.46
CA LYS A 47 -16.41 4.04 13.72
C LYS A 47 -15.85 5.44 13.45
N GLN A 48 -14.59 5.70 13.83
CA GLN A 48 -13.95 7.00 13.56
C GLN A 48 -13.71 7.17 12.05
N VAL A 49 -13.27 6.12 11.36
CA VAL A 49 -13.09 6.17 9.90
C VAL A 49 -14.41 6.42 9.18
N LEU A 50 -15.50 5.75 9.59
CA LEU A 50 -16.84 6.00 9.06
C LEU A 50 -17.30 7.44 9.29
N ALA A 51 -16.96 8.03 10.44
CA ALA A 51 -17.29 9.43 10.71
C ALA A 51 -16.50 10.41 9.83
N ILE A 52 -15.29 10.04 9.38
CA ILE A 52 -14.43 10.86 8.52
C ILE A 52 -14.81 10.71 7.05
N GLY A 53 -14.93 9.47 6.55
CA GLY A 53 -15.06 9.15 5.14
C GLY A 53 -16.45 8.73 4.68
N GLY A 54 -17.39 8.55 5.60
CA GLY A 54 -18.69 7.96 5.29
C GLY A 54 -18.61 6.45 5.06
N PRO A 55 -19.69 5.84 4.52
CA PRO A 55 -19.73 4.41 4.26
C PRO A 55 -18.74 4.01 3.15
N PRO A 56 -18.06 2.86 3.28
CA PRO A 56 -17.19 2.35 2.24
C PRO A 56 -17.96 1.90 1.00
N SER A 57 -17.31 1.89 -0.16
CA SER A 57 -17.89 1.34 -1.40
C SER A 57 -18.01 -0.18 -1.35
N SER A 58 -17.08 -0.85 -0.68
CA SER A 58 -17.17 -2.26 -0.32
C SER A 58 -16.28 -2.57 0.89
N SER A 59 -16.53 -3.70 1.54
CA SER A 59 -15.71 -4.18 2.65
C SER A 59 -15.44 -5.68 2.49
N MET A 60 -14.26 -6.13 2.91
CA MET A 60 -13.89 -7.54 2.88
C MET A 60 -13.11 -7.95 4.12
N ARG A 61 -13.30 -9.21 4.53
CA ARG A 61 -12.44 -9.86 5.53
C ARG A 61 -11.06 -10.10 4.91
N ARG A 62 -10.01 -9.68 5.62
CA ARG A 62 -8.63 -9.96 5.22
C ARG A 62 -8.31 -11.43 5.42
N ARG A 63 -7.47 -11.98 4.55
CA ARG A 63 -7.12 -13.42 4.50
C ARG A 63 -5.66 -13.66 4.85
N VAL A 64 -4.77 -12.75 4.50
CA VAL A 64 -3.35 -12.86 4.86
C VAL A 64 -3.13 -12.44 6.31
N ASN A 65 -3.72 -11.30 6.69
CA ASN A 65 -3.66 -10.75 8.04
C ASN A 65 -5.05 -10.73 8.68
N ALA A 66 -5.12 -10.66 10.01
CA ALA A 66 -6.39 -10.55 10.72
C ALA A 66 -7.03 -9.17 10.52
N GLY A 67 -8.36 -9.11 10.55
CA GLY A 67 -9.12 -7.86 10.47
C GLY A 67 -9.96 -7.74 9.19
N ILE A 68 -10.28 -6.51 8.81
CA ILE A 68 -11.09 -6.18 7.63
C ILE A 68 -10.41 -5.10 6.79
N CYS A 69 -10.81 -4.95 5.55
CA CYS A 69 -10.38 -3.86 4.69
C CYS A 69 -11.59 -3.22 4.03
N ASN A 70 -11.63 -1.89 4.06
CA ASN A 70 -12.69 -1.07 3.46
C ASN A 70 -12.16 -0.37 2.21
N ASN A 71 -12.87 -0.54 1.10
CA ASN A 71 -12.64 0.18 -0.15
C ASN A 71 -13.41 1.49 -0.16
N TYR A 72 -12.81 2.50 -0.79
CA TYR A 72 -13.38 3.81 -1.05
C TYR A 72 -13.04 4.24 -2.47
N VAL A 73 -13.84 5.17 -3.00
CA VAL A 73 -13.55 5.88 -4.24
C VAL A 73 -13.47 7.36 -3.88
N LEU A 74 -12.27 7.91 -3.87
CA LEU A 74 -12.03 9.34 -3.70
C LEU A 74 -12.44 10.05 -4.97
N ASN A 75 -12.95 11.27 -4.84
CA ASN A 75 -13.28 12.11 -5.97
C ASN A 75 -12.74 13.53 -5.73
N GLN A 76 -11.83 13.96 -6.59
CA GLN A 76 -11.28 15.31 -6.61
C GLN A 76 -11.51 15.89 -8.01
N ASP A 77 -12.37 16.91 -8.11
CA ASP A 77 -12.65 17.61 -9.37
C ASP A 77 -13.06 16.67 -10.53
N GLY A 78 -13.80 15.60 -10.23
CA GLY A 78 -14.25 14.61 -11.21
C GLY A 78 -13.25 13.48 -11.48
N HIS A 79 -12.03 13.58 -10.94
CA HIS A 79 -11.05 12.50 -10.98
C HIS A 79 -11.34 11.51 -9.86
N GLN A 80 -11.56 10.25 -10.24
CA GLN A 80 -11.79 9.17 -9.30
C GLN A 80 -10.50 8.41 -9.03
N GLN A 81 -10.29 8.05 -7.75
CA GLN A 81 -9.16 7.23 -7.34
C GLN A 81 -9.59 6.25 -6.26
N VAL A 82 -9.23 4.97 -6.44
CA VAL A 82 -9.47 3.95 -5.44
C VAL A 82 -8.56 4.16 -4.24
N TYR A 83 -9.11 3.92 -3.05
CA TYR A 83 -8.41 4.05 -1.80
C TYR A 83 -8.88 2.96 -0.84
N HIS A 84 -7.96 2.41 -0.06
CA HIS A 84 -8.29 1.41 0.95
C HIS A 84 -7.90 1.90 2.34
N VAL A 85 -8.64 1.42 3.34
CA VAL A 85 -8.29 1.51 4.77
C VAL A 85 -8.38 0.11 5.34
N SER A 86 -7.26 -0.44 5.81
CA SER A 86 -7.16 -1.75 6.43
C SER A 86 -7.18 -1.62 7.94
N PHE A 87 -7.96 -2.50 8.58
CA PHE A 87 -8.05 -2.63 10.02
C PHE A 87 -7.43 -3.96 10.45
N ASP A 88 -6.76 -3.95 11.60
CA ASP A 88 -6.17 -5.11 12.23
C ASP A 88 -7.23 -6.01 12.90
N GLY A 89 -6.78 -7.10 13.52
CA GLY A 89 -7.65 -8.01 14.26
C GLY A 89 -8.37 -7.39 15.47
N SER A 90 -7.90 -6.23 15.96
CA SER A 90 -8.53 -5.47 17.04
C SER A 90 -9.52 -4.41 16.55
N GLY A 91 -9.70 -4.29 15.24
CA GLY A 91 -10.60 -3.30 14.61
C GLY A 91 -9.99 -1.90 14.55
N ARG A 92 -8.66 -1.79 14.51
CA ARG A 92 -7.93 -0.52 14.43
C ARG A 92 -7.23 -0.37 13.10
N VAL A 93 -7.21 0.84 12.54
CA VAL A 93 -6.48 1.14 11.31
C VAL A 93 -5.02 0.75 11.47
N GLU A 94 -4.50 -0.02 10.51
CA GLU A 94 -3.08 -0.40 10.48
C GLU A 94 -2.37 0.06 9.20
N GLU A 95 -3.11 0.32 8.12
CA GLU A 95 -2.53 0.79 6.87
C GLU A 95 -3.63 1.30 5.93
N LYS A 96 -3.28 2.27 5.07
CA LYS A 96 -4.17 2.89 4.10
C LYS A 96 -3.40 3.28 2.85
N GLY A 97 -4.08 3.47 1.71
CA GLY A 97 -3.37 3.88 0.50
C GLY A 97 -4.13 3.74 -0.81
N PHE A 98 -3.50 4.19 -1.89
CA PHE A 98 -4.08 4.32 -3.24
C PHE A 98 -4.12 2.99 -4.02
N MET A 99 -4.93 2.04 -3.55
CA MET A 99 -5.22 0.76 -4.19
C MET A 99 -6.52 0.19 -3.66
N THR A 100 -7.03 -0.89 -4.26
CA THR A 100 -8.15 -1.64 -3.68
C THR A 100 -7.69 -2.58 -2.57
N CYS A 101 -8.63 -3.02 -1.73
CA CYS A 101 -8.42 -4.04 -0.71
C CYS A 101 -7.89 -5.36 -1.31
N GLU A 102 -8.34 -5.76 -2.49
CA GLU A 102 -7.88 -6.96 -3.19
C GLU A 102 -6.42 -6.84 -3.64
N GLN A 103 -6.03 -5.67 -4.18
CA GLN A 103 -4.64 -5.39 -4.53
C GLN A 103 -3.76 -5.40 -3.29
N ARG A 104 -4.25 -4.82 -2.18
CA ARG A 104 -3.55 -4.88 -0.89
C ARG A 104 -3.33 -6.31 -0.42
N GLU A 105 -4.33 -7.18 -0.48
CA GLU A 105 -4.19 -8.60 -0.14
C GLU A 105 -3.15 -9.33 -0.98
N GLN A 106 -2.99 -8.96 -2.26
CA GLN A 106 -1.94 -9.51 -3.12
C GLN A 106 -0.55 -9.09 -2.64
N VAL A 107 -0.37 -7.79 -2.38
CA VAL A 107 0.90 -7.25 -1.84
C VAL A 107 1.27 -7.92 -0.51
N GLU A 108 0.29 -8.13 0.38
CA GLU A 108 0.53 -8.81 1.66
C GLU A 108 0.92 -10.27 1.47
N ARG A 109 0.29 -10.96 0.52
CA ARG A 109 0.61 -12.36 0.20
C ARG A 109 2.02 -12.49 -0.37
N GLU A 110 2.44 -11.56 -1.20
CA GLU A 110 3.80 -11.51 -1.74
C GLU A 110 4.82 -11.31 -0.63
N LYS A 111 4.62 -10.31 0.25
CA LYS A 111 5.47 -10.09 1.43
C LYS A 111 5.54 -11.31 2.36
N ALA A 112 4.41 -11.99 2.58
CA ALA A 112 4.37 -13.21 3.39
C ALA A 112 5.16 -14.36 2.74
N ARG A 113 5.15 -14.47 1.41
CA ARG A 113 5.95 -15.46 0.67
C ARG A 113 7.44 -15.16 0.74
N GLU A 114 7.83 -13.92 0.52
CA GLU A 114 9.22 -13.48 0.60
C GLU A 114 9.83 -13.73 1.99
N SER A 115 9.08 -13.39 3.05
CA SER A 115 9.51 -13.65 4.42
C SER A 115 9.60 -15.15 4.77
N SER A 116 8.81 -16.01 4.11
CA SER A 116 8.88 -17.46 4.29
C SER A 116 9.99 -18.16 3.48
N GLY A 117 10.42 -17.57 2.36
CA GLY A 117 11.43 -18.15 1.45
C GLY A 117 12.88 -17.76 1.75
N GLY A 118 13.13 -17.02 2.83
CA GLY A 118 14.44 -16.52 3.23
C GLY A 118 15.19 -17.37 4.27
N TYR A 119 14.88 -18.66 4.40
CA TYR A 119 15.56 -19.62 5.30
C TYR A 119 16.28 -20.72 4.52
#